data_AF-A0A2E7QFP7-F1
#
_entry.id   AF-A0A2E7QFP7-F1
#
_cell.length_a   1.000
_cell.length_b   1.000
_cell.length_c   1.000
_cell.angle_alpha   90.00
_cell.angle_beta   90.00
_cell.angle_gamma   90.00
#
_symmetry.space_group_name_H-M   'P 1'
#
loop_
_entity.id
_entity.type
_entity.pdbx_description
1 polymer ?
#
loop_
_entity_poly.entity_id
_entity_poly.type
_entity_poly.pdbx_seq_one_letter_code
_entity_poly.pdbx_strand_id
1 'polypeptide(L)'
;MPVSNKTIVVWLMGPTSSGKSTIAKISVEKPIDSAMPVIHFDGDEIRDFFGSDFGFAKNNRGRVVETLTHLDDKTSKAGSNIIVSALTTHQSAGDHIKRY
;
A
#
# COMPACT_ATOMS: atom_id res chain seq x y z
N MET A 1 -30.27 -8.46 -2.99
CA MET A 1 -29.51 -7.27 -2.52
C MET A 1 -28.05 -7.53 -2.85
N PRO A 2 -27.35 -6.70 -3.64
CA PRO A 2 -25.90 -6.86 -3.73
C PRO A 2 -25.35 -6.55 -2.34
N VAL A 3 -24.71 -7.54 -1.71
CA VAL A 3 -23.90 -7.30 -0.52
C VAL A 3 -22.80 -6.32 -0.94
N SER A 4 -22.88 -5.09 -0.43
CA SER A 4 -21.77 -4.14 -0.51
C SER A 4 -20.63 -4.72 0.32
N ASN A 5 -19.80 -5.56 -0.30
CA ASN A 5 -18.61 -6.07 0.35
C ASN A 5 -17.66 -4.90 0.64
N LYS A 6 -17.47 -4.62 1.92
CA LYS A 6 -16.58 -3.55 2.38
C LYS A 6 -15.14 -4.02 2.17
N THR A 7 -14.40 -3.35 1.29
CA THR A 7 -12.95 -3.60 1.11
C THR A 7 -12.17 -3.10 2.31
N ILE A 8 -11.11 -3.81 2.67
CA ILE A 8 -10.20 -3.43 3.75
C ILE A 8 -8.88 -2.94 3.12
N VAL A 9 -8.40 -1.79 3.58
CA VAL A 9 -7.09 -1.23 3.19
C VAL A 9 -6.23 -1.12 4.45
N VAL A 10 -5.10 -1.82 4.49
CA VAL A 10 -4.16 -1.83 5.63
C VAL A 10 -2.85 -1.19 5.23
N TRP A 11 -2.46 -0.11 5.93
CA TRP A 11 -1.17 0.54 5.74
C TRP A 11 -0.18 0.10 6.83
N LEU A 12 0.81 -0.71 6.45
CA LEU A 12 1.95 -1.07 7.29
C LEU A 12 3.03 -0.02 7.13
N MET A 13 3.13 0.88 8.11
CA MET A 13 4.13 1.96 8.11
C MET A 13 5.21 1.69 9.16
N GLY A 14 6.47 1.94 8.80
CA GLY A 14 7.60 1.78 9.73
C GLY A 14 8.97 1.81 9.03
N PRO A 15 10.07 1.79 9.78
CA PRO A 15 11.43 1.93 9.24
C PRO A 15 11.79 0.78 8.27
N THR A 16 12.78 0.99 7.40
CA THR A 16 13.35 -0.07 6.55
C THR A 16 13.77 -1.27 7.42
N SER A 17 13.63 -2.49 6.89
CA SER A 17 13.99 -3.74 7.57
C SER A 17 13.19 -4.09 8.84
N SER A 18 12.07 -3.42 9.14
CA SER A 18 11.20 -3.77 10.27
C SER A 18 10.23 -4.94 10.00
N GLY A 19 10.38 -5.65 8.87
CA GLY A 19 9.54 -6.82 8.53
C GLY A 19 8.18 -6.54 7.88
N LYS A 20 7.88 -5.29 7.48
CA LYS A 20 6.58 -4.90 6.88
C LYS A 20 6.22 -5.73 5.65
N SER A 21 7.14 -5.82 4.68
CA SER A 21 6.92 -6.60 3.45
C SER A 21 6.79 -8.10 3.75
N THR A 22 7.45 -8.61 4.80
CA THR A 22 7.32 -10.01 5.23
C THR A 22 5.92 -10.28 5.78
N ILE A 23 5.40 -9.41 6.66
CA ILE A 23 4.04 -9.54 7.19
C ILE A 23 3.02 -9.42 6.05
N ALA A 24 3.19 -8.44 5.16
CA ALA A 24 2.30 -8.24 4.02
C ALA A 24 2.22 -9.47 3.10
N LYS A 25 3.38 -10.07 2.75
CA LYS A 25 3.44 -11.28 1.92
C LYS A 25 2.70 -12.45 2.58
N ILE A 26 2.94 -12.69 3.88
CA ILE A 26 2.24 -13.76 4.61
C ILE A 26 0.72 -13.53 4.60
N SER A 27 0.27 -12.28 4.74
CA SER A 27 -1.15 -11.93 4.71
C SER A 27 -1.80 -12.13 3.33
N VAL A 28 -1.04 -11.99 2.24
CA VAL A 28 -1.51 -12.33 0.89
C VAL A 28 -1.55 -13.84 0.66
N GLU A 29 -0.53 -14.56 1.11
CA GLU A 29 -0.40 -16.01 0.88
C GLU A 29 -1.35 -16.85 1.74
N LYS A 30 -1.74 -16.34 2.91
CA LYS A 30 -2.68 -16.99 3.85
C LYS A 30 -3.88 -16.09 4.12
N PRO A 31 -4.74 -15.85 3.13
CA PRO A 31 -5.91 -15.02 3.35
C PRO A 31 -6.79 -15.68 4.41
N ILE A 32 -7.13 -14.90 5.45
CA ILE A 32 -8.10 -15.32 6.47
C ILE A 32 -9.46 -15.32 5.78
N ASP A 33 -9.84 -16.49 5.24
CA ASP A 33 -11.20 -16.87 4.82
C ASP A 33 -12.01 -15.75 4.13
N SER A 34 -11.35 -15.05 3.20
CA SER A 34 -11.92 -13.92 2.47
C SER A 34 -12.20 -14.36 1.04
N ALA A 35 -13.46 -14.30 0.62
CA ALA A 35 -13.87 -14.49 -0.77
C ALA A 35 -13.31 -13.40 -1.73
N MET A 36 -12.62 -12.40 -1.19
CA MET A 36 -12.05 -11.28 -1.95
C MET A 36 -10.53 -11.40 -2.02
N PRO A 37 -9.93 -11.15 -3.21
CA PRO A 37 -8.49 -11.16 -3.38
C PRO A 37 -7.83 -10.07 -2.54
N VAL A 38 -6.64 -10.38 -2.01
CA VAL A 38 -5.77 -9.42 -1.30
C VAL A 38 -4.62 -9.05 -2.22
N ILE A 39 -4.42 -7.75 -2.45
CA ILE A 39 -3.30 -7.21 -3.24
C ILE A 39 -2.33 -6.53 -2.30
N HIS A 40 -1.03 -6.81 -2.46
CA HIS A 40 0.03 -6.13 -1.73
C HIS A 40 0.74 -5.12 -2.64
N PHE A 41 0.82 -3.86 -2.19
CA PHE A 41 1.64 -2.83 -2.80
C PHE A 41 2.87 -2.54 -1.92
N ASP A 42 4.07 -2.75 -2.47
CA ASP A 42 5.34 -2.48 -1.81
C ASP A 42 5.97 -1.16 -2.29
N GLY A 43 6.20 -0.23 -1.36
CA GLY A 43 6.84 1.04 -1.66
C GLY A 43 8.28 0.93 -2.15
N ASP A 44 9.01 -0.13 -1.80
CA ASP A 44 10.34 -0.39 -2.35
C ASP A 44 10.24 -0.84 -3.82
N GLU A 45 9.26 -1.69 -4.17
CA GLU A 45 9.00 -2.09 -5.57
C GLU A 45 8.58 -0.89 -6.43
N ILE A 46 7.67 -0.04 -5.92
CA ILE A 46 7.27 1.18 -6.62
C ILE A 46 8.43 2.16 -6.77
N ARG A 47 9.30 2.29 -5.76
CA ARG A 47 10.51 3.12 -5.87
C ARG A 47 11.44 2.59 -6.95
N ASP A 48 11.68 1.28 -6.96
CA ASP A 48 12.59 0.64 -7.91
C ASP A 48 12.03 0.69 -9.34
N PHE A 49 10.69 0.63 -9.50
CA PHE A 49 10.00 0.83 -10.79
C PHE A 49 10.30 2.19 -11.43
N PHE A 50 10.45 3.24 -10.63
CA PHE A 50 10.82 4.57 -11.14
C PHE A 50 12.31 4.68 -11.55
N GLY A 51 13.14 3.69 -11.26
CA GLY A 51 14.52 3.59 -11.74
C GLY A 51 15.53 4.54 -11.07
N SER A 52 16.77 4.53 -11.56
CA SER A 52 17.90 5.31 -11.03
C SER A 52 17.83 6.83 -11.29
N ASP A 53 16.97 7.27 -12.23
CA ASP A 53 16.66 8.70 -12.42
C ASP A 53 15.91 9.28 -11.21
N PHE A 54 15.44 8.42 -10.31
CA PHE A 54 14.87 8.74 -9.02
C PHE A 54 15.94 8.90 -7.91
N GLY A 55 17.12 9.43 -8.25
CA GLY A 55 18.19 9.72 -7.29
C GLY A 55 17.74 10.67 -6.18
N PHE A 56 17.77 10.18 -4.93
CA PHE A 56 17.90 10.83 -3.60
C PHE A 56 17.36 12.26 -3.31
N ALA A 57 16.50 12.85 -4.14
CA ALA A 57 15.84 14.12 -3.83
C ALA A 57 14.65 13.88 -2.88
N LYS A 58 14.45 14.75 -1.87
CA LYS A 58 13.31 14.71 -0.94
C LYS A 58 11.94 14.60 -1.65
N ASN A 59 11.84 15.12 -2.88
CA ASN A 59 10.64 15.05 -3.73
C ASN A 59 10.27 13.64 -4.21
N ASN A 60 11.18 12.66 -4.12
CA ASN A 60 10.98 11.32 -4.68
C ASN A 60 10.16 10.41 -3.74
N ARG A 61 10.28 10.57 -2.41
CA ARG A 61 9.48 9.79 -1.46
C ARG A 61 7.99 10.13 -1.54
N GLY A 62 7.67 11.38 -1.88
CA GLY A 62 6.29 11.83 -2.04
C GLY A 62 5.57 11.17 -3.21
N ARG A 63 6.25 11.07 -4.35
CA ARG A 63 5.71 10.41 -5.54
C ARG A 63 5.39 8.93 -5.31
N VAL A 64 6.23 8.21 -4.57
CA VAL A 64 5.95 6.81 -4.19
C VAL A 64 4.67 6.74 -3.36
N VAL A 65 4.54 7.59 -2.35
CA VAL A 65 3.33 7.65 -1.51
C VAL A 65 2.09 8.05 -2.32
N GLU A 66 2.17 9.07 -3.17
CA GLU A 66 1.06 9.49 -4.05
C GLU A 66 0.63 8.36 -5.00
N THR A 67 1.60 7.62 -5.54
CA THR A 67 1.33 6.47 -6.40
C THR A 67 0.62 5.36 -5.62
N LEU A 68 1.12 5.00 -4.43
CA LEU A 68 0.49 4.00 -3.56
C LEU A 68 -0.93 4.40 -3.16
N THR A 69 -1.14 5.66 -2.79
CA THR A 69 -2.45 6.25 -2.52
C THR A 69 -3.39 6.19 -3.73
N HIS A 70 -2.88 6.45 -4.94
CA HIS A 70 -3.70 6.33 -6.15
C HIS A 70 -4.08 4.87 -6.44
N LEU A 71 -3.12 3.95 -6.29
CA LEU A 71 -3.33 2.53 -6.53
C LEU A 71 -4.32 1.94 -5.52
N ASP A 72 -4.24 2.32 -4.24
CA ASP A 72 -5.14 1.79 -3.22
C ASP A 72 -6.60 2.24 -3.42
N ASP A 73 -6.84 3.49 -3.82
CA ASP A 73 -8.16 4.05 -4.07
C ASP A 73 -8.82 3.36 -5.26
N LYS A 74 -8.06 3.16 -6.35
CA LYS A 74 -8.57 2.46 -7.54
C LYS A 74 -8.87 0.99 -7.26
N THR A 75 -7.98 0.34 -6.53
CA THR A 75 -8.07 -1.11 -6.28
C THR A 75 -9.17 -1.43 -5.26
N SER A 76 -9.38 -0.56 -4.26
CA SER A 76 -10.45 -0.74 -3.28
C SER A 76 -11.82 -0.52 -3.92
N LYS A 77 -11.96 0.48 -4.80
CA LYS A 77 -13.17 0.67 -5.62
C LYS A 77 -13.45 -0.48 -6.57
N ALA A 78 -12.42 -1.22 -6.99
CA ALA A 78 -12.56 -2.43 -7.80
C ALA A 78 -12.98 -3.66 -6.98
N GLY A 79 -13.09 -3.57 -5.65
CA GLY A 79 -13.55 -4.66 -4.81
C GLY A 79 -12.44 -5.62 -4.39
N SER A 80 -11.21 -5.13 -4.18
CA SER A 80 -10.10 -5.93 -3.66
C SER A 80 -9.68 -5.44 -2.27
N ASN A 81 -9.27 -6.36 -1.41
CA ASN A 81 -8.59 -6.03 -0.17
C ASN A 81 -7.13 -5.66 -0.46
N ILE A 82 -6.56 -4.76 0.33
CA ILE A 82 -5.26 -4.16 0.03
C ILE A 82 -4.40 -4.12 1.28
N ILE A 83 -3.13 -4.48 1.11
CA ILE A 83 -2.07 -4.22 2.09
C ILE A 83 -1.02 -3.35 1.43
N VAL A 84 -0.64 -2.26 2.08
CA VAL A 84 0.41 -1.35 1.62
C VAL A 84 1.56 -1.42 2.60
N SER A 85 2.79 -1.63 2.12
CA SER A 85 4.00 -1.52 2.95
C SER A 85 4.83 -0.32 2.50
N ALA A 86 4.95 0.70 3.36
CA ALA A 86 5.62 1.95 3.02
C ALA A 86 6.46 2.52 4.18
N LEU A 87 7.39 3.44 3.87
CA LEU A 87 8.18 4.16 4.86
C LEU A 87 7.37 5.30 5.52
N THR A 88 7.54 5.47 6.82
CA THR A 88 6.74 6.36 7.69
C THR A 88 6.87 7.87 7.43
N THR A 89 7.71 8.33 6.52
CA THR A 89 8.22 9.71 6.58
C THR A 89 7.42 10.76 5.80
N HIS A 90 6.17 10.52 5.41
CA HIS A 90 5.43 11.50 4.61
C HIS A 90 4.04 11.87 5.13
N GLN A 91 3.84 13.18 5.31
CA GLN A 91 2.60 13.78 5.78
C GLN A 91 1.42 13.48 4.86
N SER A 92 1.64 13.36 3.54
CA SER A 92 0.60 13.04 2.57
C SER A 92 -0.03 11.65 2.76
N ALA A 93 0.74 10.66 3.21
CA ALA A 93 0.19 9.35 3.57
C ALA A 93 -0.77 9.47 4.75
N GLY A 94 -0.42 10.30 5.75
CA GLY A 94 -1.20 10.47 6.96
C GLY A 94 -2.59 11.08 6.70
N ASP A 95 -2.70 12.03 5.78
CA ASP A 95 -4.01 12.63 5.44
C ASP A 95 -4.87 11.71 4.57
N HIS A 96 -4.28 10.87 3.72
CA HIS A 96 -5.00 9.87 2.94
C HIS A 96 -5.53 8.73 3.81
N ILE A 97 -4.72 8.22 4.74
CA ILE A 97 -5.10 7.10 5.62
C ILE A 97 -6.30 7.47 6.51
N LYS A 98 -6.43 8.73 6.96
CA LYS A 98 -7.59 9.21 7.75
C LYS A 98 -8.93 9.11 7.02
N ARG A 99 -8.92 8.87 5.70
CA ARG A 99 -10.13 8.78 4.87
C ARG A 99 -10.77 7.38 4.91
N TYR A 100 -10.04 6.39 5.42
CA TYR A 100 -10.50 5.02 5.63
C TYR A 100 -10.84 4.76 7.10
#